data_AF-A0A3D6BR58-F1
#
_entry.id   AF-A0A3D6BR58-F1
#
_cell.length_a   1.000
_cell.length_b   1.000
_cell.length_c   1.000
_cell.angle_alpha   90.00
_cell.angle_beta   90.00
_cell.angle_gamma   90.00
#
_symmetry.space_group_name_H-M   'P 1'
#
loop_
_entity.id
_entity.type
_entity.pdbx_description
1 polymer ?
#
loop_
_entity_poly.entity_id
_entity_poly.type
_entity_poly.pdbx_seq_one_letter_code
_entity_poly.pdbx_strand_id
1 'polypeptide(L)'
;MDPSLWWNNFNLVKEANNHLAVFPSDEKKLWFAGSGAEDISKHTQKLAKILEAEAPENLTWTYQDEPNEKHSTIFRATKKKAMVWALN
;
A
#
# COMPACT_ATOMS: atom_id res chain seq x y z
N MET A 1 0.95 2.99 -6.61
CA MET A 1 -0.03 2.06 -7.22
C MET A 1 0.72 0.80 -7.57
N ASP A 2 0.23 -0.35 -7.12
CA ASP A 2 0.79 -1.68 -7.40
C ASP A 2 2.29 -1.82 -7.09
N PRO A 3 2.71 -1.52 -5.85
CA PRO A 3 4.12 -1.52 -5.48
C PRO A 3 4.73 -2.92 -5.63
N SER A 4 5.97 -2.98 -6.13
CA SER A 4 6.76 -4.21 -6.29
C SER A 4 7.25 -4.77 -4.95
N LEU A 5 6.33 -5.05 -4.03
CA LEU A 5 6.60 -5.54 -2.67
C LEU A 5 7.19 -6.96 -2.65
N TRP A 6 7.18 -7.66 -3.78
CA TRP A 6 7.87 -8.94 -3.99
C TRP A 6 9.40 -8.81 -4.07
N TRP A 7 9.88 -7.61 -4.40
CA TRP A 7 11.31 -7.34 -4.55
C TRP A 7 12.09 -7.65 -3.27
N ASN A 8 13.34 -8.10 -3.44
CA ASN A 8 14.26 -8.39 -2.34
C ASN A 8 13.67 -9.36 -1.32
N ASN A 9 13.10 -10.49 -1.76
CA ASN A 9 12.51 -11.50 -0.87
C ASN A 9 11.47 -10.92 0.10
N PHE A 10 10.58 -10.06 -0.41
CA PHE A 10 9.50 -9.45 0.36
C PHE A 10 9.97 -8.56 1.52
N ASN A 11 11.20 -8.02 1.47
CA ASN A 11 11.83 -7.35 2.60
C ASN A 11 10.97 -6.22 3.18
N LEU A 12 10.39 -5.38 2.33
CA LEU A 12 9.56 -4.26 2.79
C LEU A 12 8.33 -4.71 3.59
N VAL A 13 7.75 -5.87 3.26
CA VAL A 13 6.59 -6.40 3.99
C VAL A 13 7.04 -7.13 5.26
N LYS A 14 8.22 -7.77 5.25
CA LYS A 14 8.79 -8.43 6.43
C LYS A 14 9.20 -7.42 7.50
N GLU A 15 9.81 -6.32 7.07
CA GLU A 15 10.32 -5.26 7.95
C GLU A 15 9.28 -4.16 8.24
N ALA A 16 8.04 -4.28 7.73
CA ALA A 16 7.02 -3.25 7.88
C ALA A 16 6.78 -2.87 9.34
N ASN A 17 6.67 -3.85 10.25
CA ASN A 17 6.51 -3.58 11.69
C ASN A 17 7.70 -2.81 12.28
N ASN A 18 8.93 -3.17 11.87
CA ASN A 18 10.13 -2.47 12.32
C ASN A 18 10.15 -1.02 11.83
N HIS A 19 9.71 -0.76 10.61
CA HIS A 19 9.58 0.59 10.07
C HIS A 19 8.47 1.40 10.76
N LEU A 20 7.34 0.77 11.07
CA LEU A 20 6.23 1.42 11.79
C LEU A 20 6.59 1.73 13.25
N ALA A 21 7.41 0.89 13.89
CA ALA A 21 7.87 1.12 15.27
C ALA A 21 8.77 2.36 15.42
N VAL A 22 9.44 2.79 14.34
CA VAL A 22 10.28 4.01 14.31
C VAL A 22 9.72 5.07 13.37
N PHE A 23 8.40 5.05 13.14
CA PHE A 23 7.76 5.98 12.23
C PHE A 23 7.97 7.43 12.70
N PRO A 24 8.29 8.38 11.79
CA PRO A 24 8.50 9.77 12.17
C PRO A 24 7.23 10.38 12.76
N SER A 25 7.36 11.41 13.60
CA SER A 25 6.24 12.08 14.27
C SER A 25 5.43 13.03 13.38
N ASP A 26 5.92 13.34 12.17
CA ASP A 26 5.18 14.18 11.24
C ASP A 26 3.92 13.49 10.75
N GLU A 27 2.87 14.25 10.47
CA GLU A 27 1.70 13.75 9.73
C GLU A 27 2.11 13.26 8.33
N LYS A 28 1.78 12.01 8.00
CA LYS A 28 2.01 11.41 6.68
C LYS A 28 0.72 10.84 6.11
N LYS A 29 0.59 10.92 4.79
CA LYS A 29 -0.47 10.27 4.02
C LYS A 29 0.13 9.15 3.17
N LEU A 30 -0.46 7.95 3.20
CA LEU A 30 -0.08 6.82 2.33
C LEU A 30 -1.31 6.25 1.60
N TRP A 31 -1.29 6.30 0.28
CA TRP A 31 -2.29 5.65 -0.56
C TRP A 31 -1.63 4.61 -1.45
N PHE A 32 -2.18 3.40 -1.50
CA PHE A 32 -1.76 2.39 -2.47
C PHE A 32 -2.92 1.48 -2.90
N ALA A 33 -2.71 0.79 -4.02
CA ALA A 33 -3.65 -0.19 -4.55
C ALA A 33 -2.91 -1.42 -5.05
N GLY A 34 -3.62 -2.54 -5.13
CA GLY A 34 -3.12 -3.83 -5.60
C GLY A 34 -3.96 -4.37 -6.76
N SER A 35 -3.31 -4.85 -7.80
CA SER A 35 -3.96 -5.51 -8.94
C SER A 35 -4.23 -6.98 -8.64
N GLY A 36 -4.93 -7.68 -9.54
CA GLY A 36 -5.11 -9.14 -9.45
C GLY A 36 -3.85 -9.95 -9.76
N ALA A 37 -2.69 -9.32 -10.03
CA ALA A 37 -1.46 -10.03 -10.32
C ALA A 37 -0.99 -10.85 -9.09
N GLU A 38 -0.85 -12.16 -9.24
CA GLU A 38 -0.69 -13.09 -8.11
C GLU A 38 0.58 -12.82 -7.27
N ASP A 39 1.68 -12.45 -7.92
CA ASP A 39 2.95 -12.10 -7.28
C ASP A 39 2.94 -10.71 -6.61
N ILE A 40 1.85 -9.95 -6.74
CA ILE A 40 1.71 -8.60 -6.17
C ILE A 40 0.58 -8.59 -5.14
N SER A 41 -0.59 -9.12 -5.46
CA SER A 41 -1.82 -9.07 -4.67
C SER A 41 -1.63 -9.61 -3.24
N LYS A 42 -0.94 -10.75 -3.11
CA LYS A 42 -0.63 -11.37 -1.81
C LYS A 42 0.18 -10.42 -0.92
N HIS A 43 1.07 -9.60 -1.48
CA HIS A 43 1.95 -8.71 -0.74
C HIS A 43 1.30 -7.36 -0.44
N THR A 44 0.52 -6.81 -1.36
CA THR A 44 -0.25 -5.59 -1.09
C THR A 44 -1.32 -5.82 -0.04
N GLN A 45 -2.03 -6.95 -0.10
CA GLN A 45 -3.00 -7.34 0.93
C GLN A 45 -2.32 -7.60 2.29
N LYS A 46 -1.15 -8.24 2.30
CA LYS A 46 -0.39 -8.45 3.54
C LYS A 46 0.07 -7.14 4.17
N LEU A 47 0.57 -6.20 3.36
CA LEU A 47 0.96 -4.87 3.87
C LEU A 47 -0.25 -4.10 4.42
N ALA A 48 -1.41 -4.18 3.75
CA ALA A 48 -2.64 -3.54 4.23
C ALA A 48 -3.05 -4.07 5.61
N LYS A 49 -2.99 -5.40 5.82
CA LYS A 49 -3.26 -6.00 7.14
C LYS A 49 -2.28 -5.57 8.23
N ILE A 50 -1.01 -5.36 7.87
CA ILE A 50 -0.01 -4.85 8.82
C ILE A 50 -0.34 -3.40 9.19
N LEU A 51 -0.66 -2.55 8.20
CA LEU A 51 -1.05 -1.17 8.45
C LEU A 51 -2.35 -1.07 9.26
N GLU A 52 -3.29 -2.00 9.07
CA GLU A 52 -4.52 -2.06 9.87
C GLU A 52 -4.26 -2.37 11.35
N ALA A 53 -3.25 -3.20 11.63
CA ALA A 53 -2.90 -3.59 13.00
C ALA A 53 -1.95 -2.58 13.67
N GLU A 54 -1.00 -2.01 12.93
CA GLU A 54 0.19 -1.36 13.50
C GLU A 54 0.43 0.07 13.00
N ALA A 55 -0.44 0.64 12.14
CA ALA A 55 -0.23 2.01 11.69
C ALA A 55 -0.34 3.01 12.86
N PRO A 56 0.63 3.92 13.01
CA PRO A 56 0.57 4.94 14.04
C PRO A 56 -0.52 5.98 13.72
N GLU A 57 -0.99 6.69 14.74
CA GLU A 57 -2.11 7.65 14.62
C GLU A 57 -1.81 8.80 13.64
N ASN A 58 -0.54 9.19 13.50
CA ASN A 58 -0.09 10.24 12.58
C ASN A 58 0.14 9.75 11.13
N LEU A 59 -0.24 8.50 10.83
CA LEU A 59 -0.26 7.95 9.48
C LEU A 59 -1.71 7.78 9.02
N THR A 60 -2.19 8.72 8.20
CA THR A 60 -3.44 8.53 7.47
C THR A 60 -3.17 7.66 6.25
N TRP A 61 -3.79 6.49 6.14
CA TRP A 61 -3.53 5.60 5.02
C TRP A 61 -4.79 4.91 4.49
N THR A 62 -4.71 4.43 3.25
CA THR A 62 -5.75 3.57 2.68
C THR A 62 -5.16 2.62 1.64
N TYR A 63 -5.77 1.43 1.56
CA TYR A 63 -5.50 0.42 0.56
C TYR A 63 -6.74 0.21 -0.31
N GLN A 64 -6.54 0.11 -1.62
CA GLN A 64 -7.60 -0.25 -2.54
C GLN A 64 -7.28 -1.54 -3.29
N ASP A 65 -8.06 -2.59 -3.04
CA ASP A 65 -7.96 -3.86 -3.76
C ASP A 65 -8.68 -3.75 -5.11
N GLU A 66 -7.96 -3.99 -6.21
CA GLU A 66 -8.47 -3.93 -7.58
C GLU A 66 -8.19 -5.28 -8.29
N PRO A 67 -8.82 -6.39 -7.84
CA PRO A 67 -8.48 -7.74 -8.31
C PRO A 67 -8.81 -7.98 -9.80
N ASN A 68 -9.67 -7.14 -10.38
CA ASN A 68 -10.02 -7.20 -11.80
C ASN A 68 -9.05 -6.40 -12.68
N GLU A 69 -8.15 -5.61 -12.10
CA GLU A 69 -7.12 -4.87 -12.81
C GLU A 69 -5.86 -5.70 -13.01
N LYS A 70 -5.06 -5.32 -14.00
CA LYS A 70 -3.71 -5.86 -14.25
C LYS A 70 -2.67 -4.85 -13.80
N HIS A 71 -1.45 -5.32 -13.59
CA HIS A 71 -0.31 -4.46 -13.29
C HIS A 71 -0.15 -3.30 -14.31
N SER A 72 -0.40 -3.57 -15.59
CA SER A 72 -0.32 -2.57 -16.65
C SER A 72 -1.49 -1.58 -16.73
N THR A 73 -2.65 -1.86 -16.11
CA THR A 73 -3.87 -1.06 -16.24
C THR A 73 -4.24 -0.30 -14.96
N ILE A 74 -3.83 -0.81 -13.80
CA ILE A 74 -4.22 -0.29 -12.49
C ILE A 74 -3.84 1.18 -12.28
N PHE A 75 -2.72 1.65 -12.81
CA PHE A 75 -2.34 3.07 -12.72
C PHE A 75 -3.42 3.98 -13.32
N ARG A 76 -3.88 3.66 -14.54
CA ARG A 76 -4.93 4.44 -15.21
C ARG A 76 -6.26 4.34 -14.47
N ALA A 77 -6.59 3.15 -13.96
CA ALA A 77 -7.83 2.90 -13.23
C ALA A 77 -7.92 3.68 -11.91
N THR A 78 -6.79 3.85 -11.22
CA THR A 78 -6.78 4.35 -9.84
C THR A 78 -6.23 5.75 -9.65
N LYS A 79 -5.52 6.34 -10.62
CA LYS A 79 -4.91 7.69 -10.48
C LYS A 79 -5.86 8.79 -10.00
N LYS A 80 -7.11 8.78 -10.48
CA LYS A 80 -8.12 9.76 -10.06
C LYS A 80 -8.53 9.56 -8.60
N LYS A 81 -8.75 8.30 -8.19
CA LYS A 81 -9.14 7.94 -6.82
C LYS A 81 -8.05 8.36 -5.82
N ALA A 82 -6.79 8.05 -6.15
CA ALA A 82 -5.64 8.42 -5.34
C ALA A 82 -5.50 9.95 -5.20
N MET A 83 -5.65 10.69 -6.30
CA MET A 83 -5.52 12.15 -6.27
C MET A 83 -6.63 12.82 -5.47
N VAL A 84 -7.88 12.37 -5.64
CA VAL A 84 -9.02 12.87 -4.85
C VAL A 84 -8.80 12.57 -3.37
N TRP A 85 -8.38 11.36 -3.01
CA TRP A 85 -8.09 11.02 -1.61
C TRP A 85 -6.94 11.82 -1.02
N ALA A 86 -5.87 12.06 -1.78
CA ALA A 86 -4.68 12.75 -1.27
C ALA A 86 -4.92 14.24 -1.02
N LEU A 87 -5.74 14.89 -1.86
CA LEU A 87 -5.98 16.33 -1.85
C LEU A 87 -7.23 16.75 -1.07
N ASN A 88 -8.08 15.81 -0.69
CA ASN A 88 -9.13 16.03 0.31
C ASN A 88 -8.52 16.01 1.72
#